data_AF-A0AAV6USH1-F1
#
_entry.id   AF-A0AAV6USH1-F1
#
_cell.length_a   1.000
_cell.length_b   1.000
_cell.length_c   1.000
_cell.angle_alpha   90.00
_cell.angle_beta   90.00
_cell.angle_gamma   90.00
#
_symmetry.space_group_name_H-M   'P 1'
#
loop_
_entity.id
_entity.type
_entity.pdbx_description
1 polymer ?
#
loop_
_entity_poly.entity_id
_entity_poly.type
_entity_poly.pdbx_seq_one_letter_code
_entity_poly.pdbx_strand_id
1 'polypeptide(L)' 'MGGVDLLDRFLSSYGPKIKGKKWWWPFFTNTLNMAVVAAWRIHREMNGHMSQLDFLRDIVMCLMKSERLESLPTP' A
#
# COMPACT_ATOMS: atom_id res chain seq x y z
N MET A 1 -21.86 -10.67 7.17
CA MET A 1 -21.38 -9.30 7.45
C MET A 1 -20.00 -9.42 8.08
N GLY A 2 -18.91 -9.22 7.34
CA GLY A 2 -17.55 -9.43 7.90
C GLY A 2 -16.39 -9.16 6.95
N GLY A 3 -16.66 -9.03 5.64
CA GLY A 3 -15.64 -8.62 4.67
C GLY A 3 -15.22 -7.15 4.81
N VAL A 4 -16.13 -6.28 5.25
CA VAL A 4 -15.85 -4.85 5.48
C VAL A 4 -15.03 -4.66 6.76
N ASP A 5 -15.36 -5.39 7.83
CA ASP A 5 -14.62 -5.36 9.10
C ASP A 5 -13.19 -5.87 8.97
N LEU A 6 -12.96 -6.90 8.14
CA LEU A 6 -11.59 -7.35 7.83
C LEU A 6 -10.79 -6.25 7.12
N LEU A 7 -11.41 -5.56 6.16
CA LEU A 7 -10.76 -4.49 5.41
C LEU A 7 -10.41 -3.30 6.32
N ASP A 8 -11.33 -2.90 7.20
CA ASP A 8 -11.10 -1.85 8.20
C ASP A 8 -9.96 -2.21 9.17
N ARG A 9 -9.93 -3.47 9.63
CA ARG A 9 -8.86 -3.97 10.51
C ARG A 9 -7.48 -3.95 9.84
N PHE A 10 -7.41 -4.27 8.55
CA PHE A 10 -6.16 -4.17 7.79
C PHE A 10 -5.74 -2.72 7.55
N LEU A 11 -6.70 -1.85 7.22
CA LEU A 11 -6.49 -0.40 7.10
C LEU A 11 -5.92 0.20 8.39
N SER A 12 -6.48 -0.20 9.53
CA SER A 12 -6.04 0.27 10.85
C SER A 12 -4.68 -0.31 11.27
N SER A 13 -4.28 -1.48 10.76
CA SER A 13 -3.05 -2.16 11.18
C SER A 13 -1.79 -1.58 10.53
N TYR A 14 -1.85 -1.22 9.25
CA TYR A 14 -0.69 -0.75 8.48
C TYR A 14 -0.85 0.64 7.85
N GLY A 15 -1.94 1.35 8.17
CA GLY A 15 -2.19 2.67 7.61
C GLY A 15 -1.15 3.71 8.04
N PRO A 16 -0.62 4.53 7.11
CA PRO A 16 0.28 5.62 7.44
C PRO A 16 -0.49 6.64 8.28
N LYS A 17 -0.01 6.86 9.51
CA LYS A 17 -0.55 7.86 10.46
C LYS A 17 -0.05 9.26 10.11
N ILE A 18 -0.18 9.66 8.84
CA ILE A 18 0.27 10.97 8.38
C ILE A 18 -0.85 11.98 8.66
N LYS A 19 -0.63 12.86 9.63
CA LYS A 19 -1.57 13.93 9.96
C LYS A 19 -1.31 15.14 9.06
N GLY A 20 -2.24 15.42 8.16
CA GLY A 20 -2.23 16.64 7.36
C GLY A 20 -3.09 17.73 7.99
N LYS A 21 -2.70 18.99 7.81
CA LYS A 21 -3.44 20.16 8.30
C LYS A 21 -4.75 20.40 7.54
N LYS A 22 -4.88 19.80 6.35
CA LYS A 22 -6.03 20.00 5.45
C LYS A 22 -7.06 18.89 5.69
N TRP A 23 -8.34 19.26 5.82
CA TRP A 23 -9.43 18.35 6.18
C TRP A 23 -9.62 17.17 5.22
N TRP A 24 -9.23 17.32 3.95
CA TRP A 24 -9.31 16.23 2.96
C TRP A 24 -8.13 15.26 3.02
N TRP A 25 -7.04 15.62 3.69
CA TRP A 25 -5.84 14.78 3.80
C TRP A 25 -6.12 13.35 4.28
N PRO A 26 -6.92 13.14 5.35
CA PRO A 26 -7.28 11.78 5.78
C PRO A 26 -7.97 10.96 4.67
N PHE A 27 -8.81 11.58 3.83
CA PHE A 27 -9.45 10.87 2.71
C PHE A 27 -8.42 10.39 1.69
N PHE A 28 -7.47 11.24 1.31
CA PHE A 28 -6.43 10.86 0.36
C PHE A 28 -5.56 9.71 0.89
N THR A 29 -5.10 9.81 2.13
CA THR A 29 -4.31 8.74 2.76
C THR A 29 -5.10 7.44 2.89
N ASN A 30 -6.40 7.53 3.15
CA ASN A 30 -7.27 6.37 3.26
C ASN A 30 -7.50 5.68 1.90
N THR A 31 -7.67 6.46 0.83
CA THR A 31 -7.77 5.93 -0.53
C THR A 31 -6.50 5.19 -0.95
N LEU A 32 -5.33 5.75 -0.65
CA LEU A 32 -4.06 5.06 -0.94
C LEU A 32 -3.92 3.74 -0.17
N ASN A 33 -4.28 3.73 1.11
CA ASN A 33 -4.33 2.48 1.89
C ASN A 33 -5.27 1.45 1.26
N MET A 34 -6.46 1.88 0.87
CA MET A 34 -7.45 0.99 0.26
C MET A 34 -6.93 0.42 -1.07
N ALA A 35 -6.26 1.23 -1.88
CA ALA A 35 -5.64 0.80 -3.13
C ALA A 35 -4.55 -0.27 -2.89
N VAL A 36 -3.69 -0.08 -1.88
CA VAL A 36 -2.67 -1.08 -1.49
C VAL A 36 -3.31 -2.37 -1.01
N VAL A 37 -4.33 -2.31 -0.16
CA VAL A 37 -5.03 -3.51 0.34
C VAL A 37 -5.74 -4.26 -0.79
N ALA A 38 -6.33 -3.53 -1.75
CA ALA A 38 -6.94 -4.12 -2.94
C ALA A 38 -5.89 -4.82 -3.83
N ALA A 39 -4.75 -4.15 -4.07
CA ALA A 39 -3.63 -4.74 -4.82
C ALA A 39 -3.07 -5.99 -4.13
N TRP A 40 -2.90 -5.95 -2.81
CA TRP A 40 -2.46 -7.10 -2.02
C TRP A 40 -3.47 -8.26 -2.11
N ARG A 41 -4.77 -7.97 -2.09
CA ARG A 41 -5.81 -8.99 -2.22
C ARG A 41 -5.73 -9.69 -3.57
N ILE A 42 -5.54 -8.94 -4.66
CA ILE A 42 -5.33 -9.50 -6.00
C ILE A 42 -4.04 -10.35 -6.04
N HIS A 43 -2.96 -9.86 -5.44
CA HIS A 43 -1.70 -10.61 -5.36
C HIS A 43 -1.85 -11.91 -4.55
N ARG A 44 -2.64 -11.91 -3.47
CA ARG A 44 -2.91 -13.10 -2.66
C ARG A 44 -3.68 -14.17 -3.42
N GLU A 45 -4.63 -13.77 -4.27
CA GLU A 45 -5.37 -14.69 -5.13
C GLU A 45 -4.46 -15.33 -6.20
N MET A 46 -3.44 -14.62 -6.69
CA MET A 46 -2.53 -15.12 -7.74
C MET A 46 -1.30 -15.88 -7.23
N ASN A 47 -0.65 -15.41 -6.17
CA ASN A 47 0.70 -15.87 -5.74
C ASN A 47 0.73 -16.50 -4.34
N GLY A 48 -0.42 -16.68 -3.67
CA GLY A 48 -0.50 -17.34 -2.36
C GLY A 48 -0.32 -16.42 -1.14
N HIS A 49 0.06 -17.01 -0.01
CA HIS A 49 -0.11 -16.43 1.34
C HIS A 49 1.03 -15.47 1.75
N MET A 50 1.16 -14.32 1.08
CA MET A 50 2.11 -13.28 1.46
C MET A 50 1.50 -12.32 2.50
N SER A 51 2.26 -11.98 3.55
CA SER A 51 1.84 -10.98 4.54
C SER A 51 1.70 -9.60 3.89
N GLN A 52 0.74 -8.80 4.35
CA GLN A 52 0.52 -7.42 3.84
C GLN A 52 1.78 -6.54 3.92
N LEU A 53 2.57 -6.69 4.99
CA LEU A 53 3.83 -5.97 5.18
C LEU A 53 4.90 -6.34 4.16
N ASP A 54 5.03 -7.62 3.83
CA ASP A 54 6.03 -8.07 2.86
C ASP A 54 5.70 -7.56 1.46
N PHE A 55 4.42 -7.56 1.11
CA PHE A 55 3.96 -6.96 -0.14
C PHE A 55 4.18 -5.45 -0.19
N LEU A 56 3.89 -4.75 0.90
CA LEU A 56 4.20 -3.33 1.03
C LEU A 56 5.70 -3.04 0.88
N ARG A 57 6.54 -3.85 1.52
CA ARG A 57 8.00 -3.76 1.37
C ARG A 57 8.43 -4.00 -0.07
N ASP A 58 7.88 -4.99 -0.74
CA ASP A 58 8.22 -5.30 -2.11
C ASP A 58 7.87 -4.15 -3.05
N ILE A 59 6.68 -3.55 -2.90
CA ILE A 59 6.27 -2.35 -3.64
C ILE A 59 7.24 -1.19 -3.38
N VAL A 60 7.55 -0.89 -2.12
CA VAL A 60 8.46 0.21 -1.78
C VAL A 60 9.86 -0.04 -2.34
N MET A 61 10.35 -1.28 -2.29
CA MET A 61 11.64 -1.66 -2.86
C MET A 61 11.62 -1.58 -4.39
N CYS A 62 10.51 -1.93 -5.04
CA CYS A 62 10.32 -1.80 -6.48
C CYS A 62 10.32 -0.32 -6.90
N LEU A 63 9.55 0.53 -6.20
CA LEU A 63 9.52 1.98 -6.42
C LEU A 63 10.91 2.59 -6.22
N MET A 64 11.59 2.29 -5.10
CA MET A 64 12.95 2.79 -4.85
C MET A 64 13.98 2.33 -5.88
N LYS A 65 13.83 1.12 -6.43
CA LYS A 65 14.68 0.63 -7.53
C LYS A 65 14.38 1.37 -8.84
N SER A 66 13.11 1.67 -9.12
CA SER A 66 12.70 2.46 -10.30
C SER A 66 13.34 3.85 -10.29
N GLU A 67 13.21 4.56 -9.17
CA GLU A 67 13.82 5.89 -8.98
C GLU A 67 15.34 5.85 -9.16
N ARG A 68 15.99 4.77 -8.71
CA ARG A 68 17.44 4.57 -8.90
C ARG A 68 17.78 4.36 -10.38
N LEU A 69 16.97 3.61 -11.13
CA LEU A 69 17.21 3.35 -12.55
C LEU A 69 16.99 4.61 -13.40
N GLU A 70 16.05 5.48 -13.04
CA GLU A 70 15.85 6.79 -13.68
C GLU A 70 16.98 7.79 -13.37
N SER A 71 17.67 7.62 -12.24
CA SER A 71 18.81 8.47 -11.85
C SER A 71 20.16 8.09 -12.51
N LEU A 72 20.22 6.97 -13.23
CA LEU A 72 21.42 6.58 -13.98
C LEU A 72 21.43 7.30 -15.33
N PRO A 73 22.56 7.90 -15.75
CA PRO A 73 22.66 8.46 -17.09
C PRO A 73 22.51 7.31 -18.10
N THR A 74 21.49 7.41 -18.97
CA THR A 74 21.36 6.54 -20.13
C THR A 74 22.58 6.71 -21.03
N PRO A 75 23.16 5.62 -21.58
CA PRO A 75 24.32 5.67 -22.47
C PRO A 75 24.04 6.43 -23.78
#